data_AF-A0AAD4N787-F1
#
_entry.id   AF-A0AAD4N787-F1
#
_cell.length_a   1.000
_cell.length_b   1.000
_cell.length_c   1.000
_cell.angle_alpha   90.00
_cell.angle_beta   90.00
_cell.angle_gamma   90.00
#
_symmetry.space_group_name_H-M   'P 1'
#
loop_
_entity.id
_entity.type
_entity.pdbx_description
1 polymer ?
#
loop_
_entity_poly.entity_id
_entity_poly.type
_entity_poly.pdbx_seq_one_letter_code
_entity_poly.pdbx_strand_id
1 'polypeptide(L)'
;MWYYSIFNGKTDLEPRINGPETYKMFKIFSDSLAFFSHGASTGAIHQILNNDWNYVGQATVSKFVEDESKPSKFRLEYTSDASHLSDKSNLRPY
;
A
#
# COMPACT_ATOMS: atom_id res chain seq x y z
N MET A 1 -15.09 -6.42 5.09
CA MET A 1 -15.20 -4.98 4.82
C MET A 1 -13.90 -4.53 4.16
N TRP A 2 -13.96 -3.75 3.06
CA TRP A 2 -12.83 -3.54 2.14
C TRP A 2 -11.98 -2.29 2.48
N TYR A 3 -10.68 -2.36 2.22
CA TYR A 3 -9.64 -1.35 2.50
C TYR A 3 -8.75 -1.18 1.27
N TYR A 4 -8.16 -0.01 1.03
CA TYR A 4 -7.57 0.34 -0.27
C TYR A 4 -6.11 0.79 -0.12
N SER A 5 -5.23 0.24 -0.96
CA SER A 5 -3.83 0.68 -1.07
C SER A 5 -3.49 0.95 -2.53
N ILE A 6 -3.08 2.18 -2.86
CA ILE A 6 -2.69 2.57 -4.21
C ILE A 6 -1.16 2.65 -4.27
N PHE A 7 -0.60 1.98 -5.25
CA PHE A 7 0.83 1.94 -5.57
C PHE A 7 1.07 2.74 -6.84
N ASN A 8 2.14 3.53 -6.90
CA ASN A 8 2.52 4.30 -8.08
C ASN A 8 4.03 4.15 -8.31
N GLY A 9 4.44 3.59 -9.44
CA GLY A 9 5.85 3.46 -9.83
C GLY A 9 6.04 2.79 -11.20
N LYS A 10 7.06 3.22 -11.95
CA LYS A 10 7.53 2.52 -13.16
C LYS A 10 8.52 1.44 -12.73
N THR A 11 8.09 0.19 -12.74
CA THR A 11 8.87 -0.92 -12.17
C THR A 11 9.92 -1.44 -13.15
N ASP A 12 11.18 -1.00 -13.01
CA ASP A 12 12.36 -1.81 -13.36
C ASP A 12 13.02 -2.28 -12.06
N LEU A 13 12.44 -3.32 -11.46
CA LEU A 13 12.82 -3.87 -10.16
C LEU A 13 13.75 -5.08 -10.31
N GLU A 14 15.04 -4.91 -9.99
CA GLU A 14 15.94 -6.05 -9.78
C GLU A 14 15.60 -6.79 -8.47
N PRO A 15 15.61 -8.14 -8.45
CA PRO A 15 15.18 -8.93 -7.31
C PRO A 15 16.25 -8.89 -6.21
N ARG A 16 16.20 -7.89 -5.33
CA ARG A 16 17.00 -7.87 -4.13
C ARG A 16 16.11 -7.73 -2.89
N ILE A 17 15.99 -8.88 -2.23
CA ILE A 17 15.64 -9.06 -0.82
C ILE A 17 14.11 -9.06 -0.60
N ASN A 18 13.61 -10.22 -0.13
CA ASN A 18 12.22 -10.55 0.28
C ASN A 18 11.26 -11.13 -0.78
N GLY A 19 11.48 -12.39 -1.17
CA GLY A 19 10.44 -13.29 -1.69
C GLY A 19 9.89 -12.99 -3.10
N PRO A 20 9.95 -13.93 -4.07
CA PRO A 20 9.63 -13.66 -5.47
C PRO A 20 8.13 -13.41 -5.77
N GLU A 21 7.22 -13.74 -4.87
CA GLU A 21 5.78 -13.77 -5.13
C GLU A 21 5.13 -12.37 -5.15
N THR A 22 5.42 -11.53 -4.14
CA THR A 22 4.88 -10.17 -4.03
C THR A 22 5.42 -9.24 -5.11
N TYR A 23 6.70 -9.40 -5.48
CA TYR A 23 7.33 -8.61 -6.54
C TYR A 23 6.81 -8.97 -7.95
N LYS A 24 6.42 -10.22 -8.19
CA LYS A 24 5.80 -10.62 -9.46
C LYS A 24 4.51 -9.85 -9.74
N MET A 25 3.71 -9.54 -8.69
CA MET A 25 2.48 -8.77 -8.85
C MET A 25 2.74 -7.34 -9.30
N PHE A 26 3.76 -6.68 -8.76
CA PHE A 26 4.14 -5.32 -9.18
C PHE A 26 4.73 -5.28 -10.59
N LYS A 27 5.42 -6.35 -11.01
CA LYS A 27 6.04 -6.45 -12.35
C LYS A 27 5.04 -6.55 -13.51
N ILE A 28 3.78 -6.92 -13.24
CA ILE A 28 2.75 -7.09 -14.28
C ILE A 28 2.11 -5.74 -14.67
N PHE A 29 2.17 -4.73 -13.80
CA PHE A 29 1.52 -3.44 -14.01
C PHE A 29 2.56 -2.34 -14.18
N SER A 30 2.55 -1.68 -15.34
CA SER A 30 3.52 -0.64 -15.72
C SER A 30 3.29 0.71 -15.04
N ASP A 31 2.14 0.87 -14.39
CA ASP A 31 1.60 2.11 -13.86
C ASP A 31 1.11 1.89 -12.40
N SER A 32 0.07 2.62 -11.99
CA SER A 32 -0.49 2.51 -10.65
C SER A 32 -1.25 1.20 -10.42
N LEU A 33 -1.04 0.55 -9.28
CA LEU A 33 -1.76 -0.65 -8.88
C LEU A 33 -2.59 -0.37 -7.63
N ALA A 34 -3.89 -0.67 -7.63
CA ALA A 34 -4.76 -0.51 -6.47
C ALA A 34 -5.12 -1.88 -5.88
N PHE A 35 -4.75 -2.11 -4.62
CA PHE A 35 -5.12 -3.31 -3.86
C PHE A 35 -6.29 -3.03 -2.93
N PHE A 36 -7.19 -4.00 -2.86
CA PHE A 36 -8.38 -3.96 -2.02
C PHE A 36 -8.32 -5.14 -1.05
N SER A 37 -8.35 -4.89 0.25
CA SER A 37 -8.10 -5.92 1.26
C SER A 37 -8.89 -5.73 2.56
N HIS A 38 -8.52 -6.44 3.62
CA HIS A 38 -9.07 -6.31 4.99
C HIS A 38 -8.04 -5.66 5.92
N GLY A 39 -8.44 -5.30 7.14
CA GLY A 39 -7.58 -4.56 8.08
C GLY A 39 -6.25 -5.27 8.35
N ALA A 40 -6.29 -6.58 8.65
CA ALA A 40 -5.07 -7.36 8.95
C ALA A 40 -4.12 -7.49 7.76
N SER A 41 -4.64 -7.74 6.56
CA SER A 41 -3.81 -7.85 5.35
C SER A 41 -3.28 -6.49 4.90
N THR A 42 -4.03 -5.40 5.12
CA THR A 42 -3.54 -4.04 4.89
C THR A 42 -2.42 -3.68 5.88
N GLY A 43 -2.58 -4.03 7.17
CA GLY A 43 -1.52 -3.89 8.18
C GLY A 43 -0.25 -4.68 7.83
N ALA A 44 -0.40 -5.89 7.29
CA ALA A 44 0.73 -6.68 6.80
C ALA A 44 1.45 -6.02 5.61
N ILE A 45 0.71 -5.41 4.69
CA ILE A 45 1.29 -4.64 3.58
C ILE A 45 2.08 -3.44 4.11
N HIS A 46 1.53 -2.71 5.09
CA HIS A 46 2.25 -1.60 5.74
C HIS A 46 3.54 -2.09 6.42
N GLN A 47 3.50 -3.23 7.11
CA GLN A 47 4.67 -3.84 7.72
C GLN A 47 5.73 -4.24 6.69
N ILE A 48 5.34 -4.79 5.54
CA ILE A 48 6.29 -5.23 4.50
C ILE A 48 6.94 -4.02 3.80
N LEU A 49 6.18 -2.96 3.53
CA LEU A 49 6.63 -1.85 2.69
C LEU A 49 7.26 -0.70 3.47
N ASN A 50 6.80 -0.43 4.68
CA ASN A 50 7.25 0.68 5.52
C ASN A 50 7.91 0.21 6.83
N ASN A 51 8.04 -1.11 7.02
CA ASN A 51 8.56 -1.72 8.25
C ASN A 51 7.78 -1.32 9.52
N ASP A 52 6.51 -0.96 9.37
CA ASP A 52 5.64 -0.49 10.44
C ASP A 52 4.23 -1.05 10.28
N TRP A 53 3.75 -1.78 11.30
CA TRP A 53 2.42 -2.38 11.29
C TRP A 53 1.38 -1.32 11.66
N ASN A 54 0.46 -1.04 10.73
CA ASN A 54 -0.54 -0.01 10.94
C ASN A 54 -1.93 -0.46 10.47
N TYR A 55 -2.90 -0.46 11.39
CA TYR A 55 -4.30 -0.70 11.07
C TYR A 55 -4.93 0.60 10.57
N VAL A 56 -5.48 0.54 9.36
CA VAL A 56 -6.15 1.68 8.72
C VAL A 56 -7.66 1.64 8.95
N GLY A 57 -8.31 2.79 8.87
CA GLY A 57 -9.75 2.92 9.04
C GLY A 57 -10.56 2.32 7.88
N GLN A 58 -11.84 2.05 8.11
CA GLN A 58 -12.73 1.50 7.09
C GLN A 58 -12.82 2.41 5.87
N ALA A 59 -12.74 1.82 4.66
CA ALA A 59 -12.78 2.56 3.40
C ALA A 59 -11.78 3.73 3.30
N THR A 60 -10.69 3.67 4.06
CA THR A 60 -9.60 4.64 3.94
C THR A 60 -8.57 4.17 2.92
N VAL A 61 -7.76 5.12 2.44
CA VAL A 61 -6.76 4.88 1.40
C VAL A 61 -5.36 5.14 1.94
N SER A 62 -4.44 4.22 1.66
CA SER A 62 -3.00 4.44 1.83
C SER A 62 -2.31 4.49 0.46
N LYS A 63 -1.30 5.34 0.31
CA LYS A 63 -0.52 5.44 -0.92
C LYS A 63 0.96 5.22 -0.68
N PHE A 64 1.50 4.28 -1.44
CA PHE A 64 2.93 3.98 -1.47
C PHE A 64 3.49 4.39 -2.83
N VAL A 65 4.56 5.17 -2.81
CA VAL A 65 5.27 5.61 -4.01
C VAL A 65 6.68 5.04 -3.97
N GLU A 66 7.09 4.42 -5.06
CA GLU A 66 8.46 3.92 -5.16
C GLU A 66 9.46 5.09 -5.20
N ASP A 67 10.57 4.95 -4.48
CA ASP A 67 11.67 5.93 -4.49
C ASP A 67 12.44 5.81 -5.82
N GLU A 68 12.42 6.88 -6.62
CA GLU A 68 13.13 6.96 -7.89
C GLU A 68 14.64 6.69 -7.75
N SER A 69 15.22 6.97 -6.58
CA SER A 69 16.64 6.76 -6.30
C SER A 69 16.99 5.34 -5.84
N LYS A 70 15.99 4.56 -5.40
CA LYS A 70 16.17 3.23 -4.79
C LYS A 70 15.05 2.29 -5.23
N PRO A 71 15.25 1.56 -6.33
CA PRO A 71 14.31 0.53 -6.76
C PRO A 71 14.00 -0.42 -5.60
N SER A 72 12.74 -0.84 -5.47
CA SER A 72 12.21 -1.70 -4.41
C SER A 72 12.04 -1.03 -3.04
N LYS A 73 12.31 0.27 -2.89
CA LYS A 73 11.96 1.01 -1.68
C LYS A 73 10.73 1.85 -1.91
N PHE A 74 9.73 1.66 -1.07
CA PHE A 74 8.50 2.42 -1.10
C PHE A 74 8.48 3.44 0.02
N ARG A 75 8.06 4.67 -0.31
CA ARG A 75 7.74 5.73 0.63
C ARG A 75 6.23 5.81 0.78
N LEU A 76 5.76 5.78 2.02
CA LEU A 76 4.36 6.05 2.35
C LEU A 76 4.10 7.57 2.23
N GLU A 77 3.22 7.97 1.31
CA GLU A 77 2.85 9.38 1.14
C GLU A 77 1.72 9.80 2.07
N TYR A 78 0.70 8.95 2.17
CA TYR A 78 -0.39 9.11 3.12
C TYR A 78 -0.92 7.74 3.54
N THR A 79 -1.45 7.68 4.76
CA THR A 79 -2.03 6.48 5.37
C THR A 79 -3.40 6.80 5.93
N SER A 80 -4.31 5.84 5.85
CA SER A 80 -5.66 5.96 6.39
C SER A 80 -6.39 7.24 5.97
N ASP A 81 -6.16 7.70 4.73
CA ASP A 81 -6.79 8.92 4.24
C ASP A 81 -8.29 8.72 4.03
N ALA A 82 -9.07 9.58 4.68
CA ALA A 82 -10.52 9.63 4.64
C ALA A 82 -11.03 10.89 3.95
N SER A 83 -10.15 11.72 3.36
CA SER A 83 -10.51 13.02 2.77
C SER A 83 -11.62 12.91 1.71
N HIS A 84 -11.63 11.80 0.97
CA HIS A 84 -12.59 11.49 -0.09
C HIS A 84 -13.98 11.03 0.42
N LEU A 85 -14.11 10.67 1.70
CA LEU A 85 -15.36 10.19 2.26
C LEU A 85 -16.28 11.37 2.60
N SER A 86 -17.55 11.25 2.19
CA SER A 86 -18.60 12.21 2.54
C SER A 86 -18.95 12.16 4.03
N ASP A 87 -18.85 10.97 4.64
CA ASP A 87 -19.01 10.75 6.07
C ASP A 87 -17.74 10.12 6.64
N LYS A 88 -17.18 10.77 7.66
CA LYS A 88 -15.94 10.37 8.34
C LYS A 88 -16.19 9.82 9.74
N SER A 89 -17.46 9.61 10.09
CA SER A 89 -17.83 9.02 11.37
C SER A 89 -17.55 7.52 11.39
N ASN A 90 -17.18 7.00 12.57
CA ASN A 90 -17.05 5.56 12.86
C ASN A 90 -16.12 4.77 11.90
N LEU A 91 -15.02 5.37 11.45
CA LEU A 91 -14.03 4.72 10.56
C LEU A 91 -13.17 3.64 11.24
N ARG A 92 -13.62 3.07 12.38
CA ARG A 92 -12.87 2.24 13.33
C ARG A 92 -11.59 1.61 12.74
N PRO A 93 -10.40 2.17 13.04
CA PRO A 93 -9.16 1.42 12.99
C PRO A 93 -9.17 0.50 14.20
N TYR A 94 -9.17 -0.82 13.97
CA TYR A 94 -9.12 -1.80 15.06
C TYR A 94 -7.78 -1.71 15.79
#